data_AF-A0AAP9J4I7-F1
#
_entry.id   AF-A0AAP9J4I7-F1
#
_cell.length_a   1.000
_cell.length_b   1.000
_cell.length_c   1.000
_cell.angle_alpha   90.00
_cell.angle_beta   90.00
_cell.angle_gamma   90.00
#
_symmetry.space_group_name_H-M   'P 1'
#
loop_
_entity.id
_entity.type
_entity.pdbx_description
1 polymer ?
#
loop_
_entity_poly.entity_id
_entity_poly.type
_entity_poly.pdbx_seq_one_letter_code
_entity_poly.pdbx_strand_id
1 'polypeptide(L)'
;MNMESVPMMTTLQYLALLHQVSYTSVCKEAAITPQQFSDWIKKRRPVPKERLHALGNYFNMDAAILVDDDYYLKDLTVDMKINIQILFLTRLLEHAEDGTDMEAYREKLKQLQTEKEHQMIISRFAAIVKGADASTLRLCHAFLDHIEGGDVTGLNTMLKESE
;
A
#
# COMPACT_ATOMS: atom_id res chain seq x y z
N MET A 1 -19.65 -0.05 1.49
CA MET A 1 -18.20 0.22 1.67
C MET A 1 -17.85 1.38 0.76
N ASN A 2 -17.61 2.57 1.29
CA ASN A 2 -17.12 3.68 0.48
C ASN A 2 -15.67 3.34 0.13
N MET A 3 -15.42 2.88 -1.09
CA MET A 3 -14.06 2.90 -1.65
C MET A 3 -13.66 4.37 -1.73
N GLU A 4 -12.99 4.88 -0.70
CA GLU A 4 -12.33 6.18 -0.78
C GLU A 4 -11.39 6.09 -1.98
N SER A 5 -11.76 6.78 -3.07
CA SER A 5 -10.92 6.87 -4.25
C SER A 5 -9.59 7.46 -3.81
N VAL A 6 -8.50 6.69 -3.99
CA VAL A 6 -7.17 7.21 -3.76
C VAL A 6 -7.00 8.43 -4.66
N PRO A 7 -6.64 9.61 -4.14
CA PRO A 7 -6.40 10.77 -5.00
C PRO A 7 -5.38 10.38 -6.07
N MET A 8 -5.55 10.86 -7.31
CA MET A 8 -4.55 10.65 -8.38
C MET A 8 -3.23 11.33 -7.99
N MET A 9 -2.40 10.59 -7.25
CA MET A 9 -1.08 11.00 -6.79
C MET A 9 -0.14 9.82 -6.92
N THR A 10 1.14 10.13 -7.11
CA THR A 10 2.20 9.12 -7.07
C THR A 10 2.55 8.74 -5.64
N THR A 11 3.17 7.58 -5.47
CA THR A 11 3.72 7.13 -4.18
C THR A 11 4.64 8.19 -3.55
N LEU A 12 5.47 8.86 -4.35
CA LEU A 12 6.37 9.91 -3.90
C LEU A 12 5.63 11.15 -3.36
N GLN A 13 4.55 11.57 -4.01
CA GLN A 13 3.73 12.68 -3.53
C GLN A 13 3.05 12.34 -2.19
N TYR A 14 2.62 11.09 -2.04
CA TYR A 14 2.01 10.62 -0.80
C TYR A 14 3.00 10.61 0.36
N LEU A 15 4.25 10.19 0.12
CA LEU A 15 5.29 10.21 1.13
C LEU A 15 5.61 11.62 1.61
N ALA A 16 5.70 12.58 0.69
CA ALA A 16 5.87 13.97 1.06
C ALA A 16 4.71 14.49 1.94
N LEU A 17 3.48 14.10 1.62
CA LEU A 17 2.31 14.43 2.42
C LEU A 17 2.36 13.79 3.82
N LEU A 18 2.67 12.48 3.89
CA LEU A 18 2.71 11.71 5.13
C LEU A 18 3.77 12.24 6.09
N HIS A 19 4.96 12.57 5.58
CA HIS A 19 6.05 13.17 6.35
C HIS A 19 5.89 14.69 6.57
N GLN A 20 4.82 15.30 6.05
CA GLN A 20 4.56 16.74 6.11
C GLN A 20 5.72 17.60 5.57
N VAL A 21 6.39 17.12 4.53
CA VAL A 21 7.53 17.81 3.88
C VAL A 21 7.11 18.44 2.55
N SER A 22 7.67 19.60 2.24
CA SER A 22 7.42 20.27 0.96
C SER A 22 8.13 19.56 -0.20
N TYR A 23 7.57 19.62 -1.41
CA TYR A 23 8.24 19.11 -2.60
C TYR A 23 9.58 19.80 -2.87
N THR A 24 9.74 21.06 -2.45
CA THR A 24 11.02 21.78 -2.52
C THR A 24 12.06 21.13 -1.61
N SER A 25 11.67 20.67 -0.42
CA SER A 25 12.55 19.92 0.49
C SER A 25 12.98 18.59 -0.13
N VAL A 26 12.02 17.85 -0.70
CA VAL A 26 12.30 16.60 -1.42
C VAL A 26 13.27 16.83 -2.58
N CYS A 27 13.08 17.93 -3.35
CA CYS A 27 13.95 18.29 -4.45
C CYS A 27 15.40 18.56 -3.99
N LYS A 28 15.56 19.30 -2.88
CA LYS A 28 16.87 19.60 -2.30
C LYS A 28 17.58 18.33 -1.86
N GLU A 29 16.88 17.44 -1.14
CA GLU A 29 17.48 16.21 -0.64
C GLU A 29 17.89 15.27 -1.78
N ALA A 30 17.02 15.06 -2.76
CA ALA A 30 17.34 14.24 -3.92
C ALA A 30 18.32 14.92 -4.89
N ALA A 31 18.73 16.16 -4.61
CA ALA A 31 19.54 17.02 -5.47
C ALA A 31 19.00 17.07 -6.91
N ILE A 32 17.71 17.39 -7.03
CA ILE A 32 16.97 17.55 -8.29
C ILE A 32 16.29 18.92 -8.36
N THR A 33 15.92 19.34 -9.57
CA THR A 33 15.15 20.58 -9.76
C THR A 33 13.63 20.33 -9.65
N PRO A 34 12.82 21.37 -9.35
CA PRO A 34 11.36 21.26 -9.38
C PRO A 34 10.81 20.78 -10.72
N GLN A 35 11.46 21.16 -11.84
CA GLN A 35 11.09 20.68 -13.17
C GLN A 35 11.30 19.17 -13.29
N GLN A 36 12.44 18.68 -12.81
CA GLN A 36 12.77 17.25 -12.81
C GLN A 36 11.76 16.44 -12.00
N PHE A 37 11.37 16.94 -10.82
CA PHE A 37 10.33 16.34 -9.98
C PHE A 37 8.95 16.35 -10.67
N SER A 38 8.57 17.46 -11.32
CA SER A 38 7.32 17.54 -12.09
C SER A 38 7.28 16.55 -13.26
N ASP A 39 8.40 16.39 -13.96
CA ASP A 39 8.50 15.44 -15.08
C ASP A 39 8.34 13.99 -14.60
N TRP A 40 8.85 13.64 -13.41
CA TRP A 40 8.66 12.31 -12.83
C TRP A 40 7.22 12.05 -12.40
N ILE A 41 6.57 13.01 -11.72
CA ILE A 41 5.15 12.89 -11.35
C ILE A 41 4.28 12.70 -12.58
N LYS A 42 4.59 13.42 -13.67
CA LYS A 42 3.88 13.34 -14.95
C LYS A 42 4.32 12.14 -15.80
N LYS A 43 5.18 11.27 -15.29
CA LYS A 43 5.76 10.11 -15.99
C LYS A 43 6.33 10.43 -17.37
N ARG A 44 6.91 11.63 -17.53
CA ARG A 44 7.54 12.07 -18.80
C ARG A 44 8.91 11.46 -19.02
N ARG A 45 9.54 10.99 -17.94
CA ARG A 45 10.87 10.37 -17.95
C ARG A 45 11.05 9.48 -16.71
N PRO A 46 11.90 8.45 -16.80
CA PRO A 46 12.20 7.59 -15.66
C PRO A 46 13.02 8.31 -14.58
N VAL A 47 13.01 7.75 -13.38
CA VAL A 47 13.81 8.18 -12.23
C VAL A 47 15.18 7.48 -12.29
N PRO A 48 16.30 8.23 -12.38
CA PRO A 48 17.63 7.63 -12.34
C PRO A 48 17.87 6.90 -11.01
N LYS A 49 18.53 5.74 -11.06
CA LYS A 49 18.80 4.89 -9.88
C LYS A 49 19.45 5.64 -8.72
N GLU A 50 20.45 6.48 -9.01
CA GLU A 50 21.14 7.28 -7.99
C GLU A 50 20.17 8.19 -7.22
N ARG A 51 19.19 8.78 -7.93
CA ARG A 51 18.18 9.66 -7.33
C ARG A 51 17.11 8.85 -6.59
N LEU A 52 16.79 7.67 -7.11
CA LEU A 52 15.91 6.72 -6.45
C LEU A 52 16.48 6.34 -5.07
N HIS A 53 17.77 6.00 -4.99
CA HIS A 53 18.44 5.73 -3.72
C HIS A 53 18.41 6.93 -2.76
N ALA A 54 18.66 8.14 -3.25
CA ALA A 54 18.56 9.35 -2.41
C ALA A 54 17.15 9.54 -1.83
N LEU A 55 16.11 9.33 -2.65
CA LEU A 55 14.72 9.38 -2.19
C LEU A 55 14.39 8.27 -1.18
N GLY A 56 14.83 7.04 -1.45
CA GLY A 56 14.70 5.92 -0.53
C GLY A 56 15.31 6.24 0.83
N ASN A 57 16.55 6.72 0.86
CA ASN A 57 17.23 7.12 2.08
C ASN A 57 16.49 8.25 2.82
N TYR A 58 16.01 9.28 2.11
CA TYR A 58 15.30 10.41 2.70
C TYR A 58 14.02 9.98 3.43
N PHE A 59 13.24 9.09 2.82
CA PHE A 59 12.03 8.53 3.43
C PHE A 59 12.31 7.25 4.22
N ASN A 60 13.60 6.92 4.40
CA ASN A 60 14.12 5.71 5.03
C ASN A 60 13.58 4.40 4.42
N MET A 61 13.08 4.35 3.19
CA MET A 61 12.39 3.17 2.65
C MET A 61 13.12 2.52 1.48
N ASP A 62 12.74 1.28 1.16
CA ASP A 62 13.23 0.63 -0.05
C ASP A 62 12.80 1.43 -1.28
N ALA A 63 13.79 1.88 -2.04
CA ALA A 63 13.63 2.74 -3.18
C ALA A 63 12.85 2.05 -4.32
N ALA A 64 12.87 0.70 -4.39
CA ALA A 64 12.14 -0.08 -5.38
C ALA A 64 10.61 0.07 -5.29
N ILE A 65 10.07 0.49 -4.14
CA ILE A 65 8.62 0.67 -3.97
C ILE A 65 8.12 1.93 -4.70
N LEU A 66 9.00 2.88 -5.01
CA LEU A 66 8.65 4.16 -5.61
C LEU A 66 8.41 4.06 -7.11
N VAL A 67 8.98 3.06 -7.78
CA VAL A 67 8.99 2.96 -9.25
C VAL A 67 8.53 1.59 -9.76
N ASP A 68 8.07 1.55 -11.00
CA ASP A 68 7.81 0.33 -11.77
C ASP A 68 9.09 -0.24 -12.40
N ASP A 69 8.94 -1.32 -13.16
CA ASP A 69 10.05 -2.04 -13.81
C ASP A 69 10.79 -1.16 -14.85
N ASP A 70 10.11 -0.14 -15.38
CA ASP A 70 10.64 0.84 -16.34
C ASP A 70 11.18 2.11 -15.65
N TYR A 71 11.28 2.10 -14.31
CA TYR A 71 11.76 3.20 -13.46
C TYR A 71 10.86 4.45 -13.47
N TYR A 72 9.59 4.34 -13.85
CA TYR A 72 8.63 5.44 -13.69
C TYR A 72 8.00 5.40 -12.30
N LEU A 73 7.67 6.57 -11.74
CA LEU A 73 7.02 6.63 -10.43
C LEU A 73 5.68 5.87 -10.46
N LYS A 74 5.49 4.99 -9.49
CA LYS A 74 4.23 4.27 -9.28
C LYS A 74 3.13 5.23 -8.85
N ASP A 75 1.94 4.99 -9.35
CA ASP A 75 0.73 5.59 -8.81
C ASP A 75 0.44 5.00 -7.43
N LEU A 76 -0.15 5.80 -6.55
CA LEU A 76 -0.54 5.33 -5.24
C LEU A 76 -1.73 4.38 -5.37
N THR A 77 -1.51 3.10 -5.10
CA THR A 77 -2.58 2.11 -4.97
C THR A 77 -3.08 2.06 -3.52
N VAL A 78 -4.27 1.50 -3.29
CA VAL A 78 -4.81 1.27 -1.94
C VAL A 78 -3.85 0.43 -1.10
N ASP A 79 -3.36 -0.68 -1.66
CA ASP A 79 -2.40 -1.56 -1.00
C ASP A 79 -1.08 -0.81 -0.66
N MET A 80 -0.54 -0.05 -1.62
CA MET A 80 0.69 0.71 -1.37
C MET A 80 0.50 1.78 -0.30
N LYS A 81 -0.65 2.48 -0.29
CA LYS A 81 -1.01 3.45 0.74
C LYS A 81 -0.98 2.82 2.13
N ILE A 82 -1.66 1.68 2.30
CA ILE A 82 -1.70 0.95 3.58
C ILE A 82 -0.29 0.52 4.00
N ASN A 83 0.49 -0.07 3.08
CA ASN A 83 1.84 -0.54 3.37
C ASN A 83 2.78 0.60 3.80
N ILE A 84 2.69 1.76 3.15
CA ILE A 84 3.49 2.94 3.51
C ILE A 84 3.09 3.48 4.89
N GLN A 85 1.80 3.57 5.18
CA GLN A 85 1.33 4.03 6.50
C GLN A 85 1.76 3.10 7.62
N ILE A 86 1.68 1.78 7.40
CA ILE A 86 2.19 0.78 8.36
C ILE A 86 3.69 1.01 8.60
N LEU A 87 4.49 1.10 7.54
CA LEU A 87 5.94 1.29 7.66
C LEU A 87 6.28 2.58 8.42
N PHE A 88 5.59 3.67 8.11
CA PHE A 88 5.77 4.96 8.77
C PHE A 88 5.45 4.88 10.27
N LEU A 89 4.29 4.32 10.63
CA LEU A 89 3.87 4.21 12.03
C LEU A 89 4.73 3.25 12.84
N THR A 90 5.11 2.11 12.27
CA THR A 90 6.02 1.15 12.92
C THR A 90 7.32 1.84 13.30
N ARG A 91 7.91 2.63 12.38
CA ARG A 91 9.16 3.36 12.68
C ARG A 91 8.98 4.47 13.69
N LEU A 92 7.87 5.21 13.59
CA LEU A 92 7.55 6.25 14.56
C LEU A 92 7.46 5.68 15.98
N LEU A 93 6.89 4.47 16.11
CA LEU A 93 6.81 3.74 17.37
C LEU A 93 8.17 3.20 17.84
N GLU A 94 9.00 2.69 16.93
CA GLU A 94 10.37 2.20 17.24
C GLU A 94 11.30 3.30 17.76
N HIS A 95 11.09 4.55 17.31
CA HIS A 95 11.93 5.70 17.66
C HIS A 95 11.26 6.65 18.66
N ALA A 96 10.13 6.26 19.26
CA ALA A 96 9.45 7.09 20.24
C ALA A 96 10.31 7.24 21.51
N GLU A 97 10.47 8.47 21.98
CA GLU A 97 11.14 8.73 23.25
C GLU A 97 10.30 8.21 24.43
N ASP A 98 10.96 7.73 25.47
CA ASP A 98 10.30 7.24 26.68
C ASP A 98 9.35 8.30 27.27
N GLY A 99 8.08 7.93 27.43
CA GLY A 99 7.04 8.83 27.95
C GLY A 99 6.22 9.55 26.89
N THR A 100 6.52 9.37 25.60
CA THR A 100 5.64 9.82 24.51
C THR A 100 4.36 8.98 24.49
N ASP A 101 3.19 9.61 24.56
CA ASP A 101 1.92 8.90 24.37
C ASP A 101 1.75 8.53 22.89
N MET A 102 1.88 7.24 22.62
CA MET A 102 1.80 6.67 21.28
C MET A 102 0.55 5.80 21.07
N GLU A 103 -0.41 5.85 21.98
CA GLU A 103 -1.54 4.92 21.96
C GLU A 103 -2.41 5.07 20.71
N ALA A 104 -2.66 6.31 20.28
CA ALA A 104 -3.37 6.59 19.05
C ALA A 104 -2.67 6.00 17.80
N TYR A 105 -1.33 5.99 17.79
CA TYR A 105 -0.55 5.42 16.69
C TYR A 105 -0.57 3.89 16.70
N ARG A 106 -0.55 3.25 17.88
CA ARG A 106 -0.70 1.80 18.02
C ARG A 106 -2.07 1.33 17.55
N GLU A 107 -3.12 2.02 17.97
CA GLU A 107 -4.49 1.72 17.54
C GLU A 107 -4.64 1.93 16.02
N LYS A 108 -4.07 3.01 15.48
CA LYS A 108 -4.08 3.22 14.03
C LYS A 108 -3.31 2.13 13.27
N LEU A 109 -2.17 1.69 13.79
CA LEU A 109 -1.37 0.62 13.20
C LEU A 109 -2.16 -0.70 13.18
N LYS A 110 -2.84 -1.04 14.27
CA LYS A 110 -3.70 -2.23 14.36
C LYS A 110 -4.82 -2.19 13.31
N GLN A 111 -5.50 -1.05 13.17
CA GLN A 111 -6.54 -0.86 12.14
C GLN A 111 -5.98 -1.05 10.72
N LEU A 112 -4.80 -0.51 10.44
CA LEU A 112 -4.16 -0.66 9.14
C LEU A 112 -3.72 -2.11 8.86
N GLN A 113 -3.31 -2.86 9.87
CA GLN A 113 -2.99 -4.28 9.73
C GLN A 113 -4.23 -5.09 9.35
N THR A 114 -5.37 -4.84 10.00
CA THR A 114 -6.65 -5.45 9.63
C THR A 114 -7.08 -5.08 8.21
N GLU A 115 -6.98 -3.80 7.84
CA GLU A 115 -7.29 -3.35 6.47
C GLU A 115 -6.39 -4.02 5.42
N LYS A 116 -5.10 -4.21 5.75
CA LYS A 116 -4.15 -4.93 4.88
C LYS A 116 -4.59 -6.38 4.64
N GLU A 117 -5.02 -7.07 5.69
CA GLU A 117 -5.54 -8.45 5.57
C GLU A 117 -6.78 -8.51 4.68
N HIS A 118 -7.73 -7.59 4.85
CA HIS A 118 -8.90 -7.48 3.99
C HIS A 118 -8.50 -7.25 2.52
N GLN A 119 -7.61 -6.29 2.28
CA GLN A 119 -7.15 -5.97 0.93
C GLN A 119 -6.42 -7.15 0.27
N MET A 120 -5.68 -7.94 1.05
CA MET A 120 -5.04 -9.18 0.56
C MET A 120 -6.08 -10.21 0.11
N ILE A 121 -7.15 -10.43 0.88
CA ILE A 121 -8.23 -11.36 0.51
C ILE A 121 -8.93 -10.88 -0.76
N ILE A 122 -9.29 -9.59 -0.82
CA ILE A 122 -9.92 -8.99 -2.00
C ILE A 122 -9.04 -9.16 -3.23
N SER A 123 -7.74 -8.88 -3.12
CA SER A 123 -6.80 -8.98 -4.24
C SER A 123 -6.66 -10.42 -4.74
N ARG A 124 -6.65 -11.40 -3.82
CA ARG A 124 -6.64 -12.83 -4.18
C ARG A 124 -7.91 -13.26 -4.90
N PHE A 125 -9.08 -12.86 -4.39
CA PHE A 125 -10.36 -13.15 -5.04
C PHE A 125 -10.45 -12.50 -6.43
N ALA A 126 -10.05 -11.24 -6.56
CA ALA A 126 -10.03 -10.54 -7.85
C ALA A 126 -9.12 -11.24 -8.87
N ALA A 127 -7.95 -11.74 -8.45
CA ALA A 127 -7.04 -12.49 -9.30
C ALA A 127 -7.64 -13.82 -9.78
N ILE A 128 -8.32 -14.56 -8.89
CA ILE A 128 -9.03 -15.80 -9.22
C ILE A 128 -10.11 -15.50 -10.27
N VAL A 129 -10.98 -14.53 -10.01
CA VAL A 129 -12.12 -14.20 -10.88
C VAL A 129 -11.65 -13.73 -12.26
N LYS A 130 -10.58 -12.94 -12.35
CA LYS A 130 -10.06 -12.41 -13.62
C LYS A 130 -9.60 -13.50 -14.60
N GLY A 131 -9.11 -14.64 -14.10
CA GLY A 131 -8.62 -15.76 -14.90
C GLY A 131 -9.53 -16.99 -14.90
N ALA A 132 -10.70 -16.91 -14.25
CA ALA A 132 -11.55 -18.06 -14.00
C ALA A 132 -12.29 -18.54 -15.25
N ASP A 133 -12.41 -19.86 -15.39
CA ASP A 133 -13.37 -20.48 -16.30
C ASP A 133 -14.79 -20.51 -15.69
N ALA A 134 -15.77 -20.98 -16.46
CA ALA A 134 -17.16 -21.05 -16.01
C ALA A 134 -17.35 -21.95 -14.76
N SER A 135 -16.52 -22.98 -14.59
CA SER A 135 -16.56 -23.87 -13.43
C SER A 135 -16.04 -23.15 -12.19
N THR A 136 -14.89 -22.49 -12.29
CA THR A 136 -14.32 -21.70 -11.19
C THR A 136 -15.24 -20.55 -10.79
N LEU A 137 -15.88 -19.85 -11.74
CA LEU A 137 -16.85 -18.81 -11.41
C LEU A 137 -18.06 -19.35 -10.66
N ARG A 138 -18.58 -20.52 -11.05
CA ARG A 138 -19.68 -21.19 -10.32
C ARG A 138 -19.27 -21.56 -8.89
N LEU A 139 -18.03 -22.01 -8.69
CA LEU A 139 -17.49 -22.28 -7.36
C LEU A 139 -17.39 -20.98 -6.53
N CYS A 140 -16.94 -19.88 -7.12
CA CYS A 140 -16.91 -18.58 -6.45
C CYS A 140 -18.32 -18.12 -6.02
N HIS A 141 -19.32 -18.25 -6.90
CA HIS A 141 -20.70 -17.92 -6.57
C HIS A 141 -21.25 -18.80 -5.43
N ALA A 142 -21.09 -20.12 -5.53
CA ALA A 142 -21.54 -21.03 -4.47
C ALA A 142 -20.88 -20.72 -3.12
N PHE A 143 -19.57 -20.43 -3.12
CA PHE A 143 -18.86 -20.01 -1.91
C PHE A 143 -19.47 -18.74 -1.30
N LEU A 144 -19.73 -17.71 -2.11
CA LEU A 144 -20.33 -16.46 -1.64
C LEU A 144 -21.74 -16.69 -1.09
N ASP A 145 -22.58 -17.46 -1.80
CA ASP A 145 -23.93 -17.79 -1.36
C ASP A 145 -23.94 -18.49 0.01
N HIS A 146 -23.01 -19.43 0.25
CA HIS A 146 -22.87 -20.11 1.53
C HIS A 146 -22.46 -19.16 2.67
N ILE A 147 -21.49 -18.27 2.41
CA ILE A 147 -21.05 -17.27 3.40
C ILE A 147 -22.19 -16.29 3.72
N GLU A 148 -22.86 -15.75 2.70
CA GLU A 148 -23.95 -14.78 2.85
C GLU A 148 -25.18 -15.39 3.53
N GLY A 149 -25.47 -16.66 3.25
CA GLY A 149 -26.53 -17.43 3.90
C GLY A 149 -26.21 -17.90 5.32
N GLY A 150 -24.97 -17.75 5.79
CA GLY A 150 -24.51 -18.19 7.11
C GLY A 150 -24.31 -19.70 7.24
N ASP A 151 -24.41 -20.48 6.16
CA ASP A 151 -24.12 -21.91 6.14
C ASP A 151 -22.63 -22.16 5.86
N VAL A 152 -21.85 -22.10 6.94
CA VAL A 152 -20.38 -22.21 6.91
C VAL A 152 -19.88 -23.57 7.43
N THR A 153 -20.76 -24.56 7.56
CA THR A 153 -20.43 -25.86 8.18
C THR A 153 -19.33 -26.61 7.43
N GLY A 154 -19.45 -26.66 6.09
CA GLY A 154 -18.44 -27.27 5.23
C GLY A 154 -17.10 -26.51 5.28
N LEU A 155 -17.16 -25.18 5.29
CA LEU A 155 -15.97 -24.31 5.35
C LEU A 155 -15.22 -24.44 6.69
N ASN A 156 -15.96 -24.51 7.80
CA ASN A 156 -15.38 -24.75 9.13
C ASN A 156 -14.68 -26.11 9.25
N THR A 157 -15.15 -27.12 8.51
CA THR A 157 -14.50 -28.43 8.45
C THR A 157 -13.16 -28.32 7.74
N MET A 158 -13.13 -27.64 6.58
CA MET A 158 -11.89 -27.40 5.83
C MET A 158 -10.86 -26.58 6.62
N LEU A 159 -11.31 -25.61 7.42
CA LEU A 159 -10.43 -24.82 8.30
C LEU A 159 -9.72 -25.72 9.33
N LYS A 160 -10.45 -26.62 9.99
CA LYS A 160 -9.89 -27.55 10.99
C LYS A 160 -8.94 -28.59 10.43
N GLU A 161 -9.10 -28.96 9.15
CA GLU A 161 -8.19 -29.88 8.46
C GLU A 161 -6.89 -29.19 7.99
N SER A 162 -6.85 -27.85 8.04
CA SER A 162 -5.72 -27.04 7.58
C SER A 162 -4.83 -26.51 8.73
N GLU A 163 -5.22 -26.74 9.99
CA GLU A 163 -4.46 -26.44 11.21
C GLU A 163 -3.60 -27.62 11.68
#